data_AF-A0A533YA40-F1
#
_entry.id   AF-A0A533YA40-F1
#
_cell.length_a   1.000
_cell.length_b   1.000
_cell.length_c   1.000
_cell.angle_alpha   90.00
_cell.angle_beta   90.00
_cell.angle_gamma   90.00
#
_symmetry.space_group_name_H-M   'P 1'
#
loop_
_entity.id
_entity.type
_entity.pdbx_description
1 polymer ?
#
loop_
_entity_poly.entity_id
_entity_poly.type
_entity_poly.pdbx_seq_one_letter_code
_entity_poly.pdbx_strand_id
1 'polypeptide(L)'
;MNKETHTNSRIRRLKRPQAPEPRPERLSVETVGPDEASMNMVGAVIEELQVAEEELRAQNEELATARQAIEAERERYKDLFEFAPDGYVVTDAAGIIREANRAASAMLNVPQHWLLRKPFALYLADAERKAFRARLSQVQGDKRIREWELHLNPHGRPPLPVALKVAMTQALPGTAIQLRWLLRDITQRKQTEEEWKRLNDQFRLLLESTGEGVYGIDLQGRCTFINKAAATTLGYRPEELYGKLMHQVHHH
;
A
#
# COMPACT_ATOMS: atom_id res chain seq x y z
N MET A 1 -58.17 -65.55 -13.57
CA MET A 1 -58.89 -66.80 -13.92
C MET A 1 -60.30 -66.43 -14.30
N ASN A 2 -60.69 -66.73 -15.54
CA ASN A 2 -62.04 -66.53 -16.09
C ASN A 2 -63.12 -67.01 -15.12
N LYS A 3 -64.27 -66.32 -15.11
CA LYS A 3 -65.49 -66.82 -15.74
C LYS A 3 -66.68 -65.88 -15.51
N GLU A 4 -67.33 -65.58 -16.63
CA GLU A 4 -68.71 -65.15 -16.78
C GLU A 4 -69.67 -66.05 -15.99
N THR A 5 -70.84 -65.53 -15.61
CA THR A 5 -72.17 -66.14 -15.89
C THR A 5 -73.27 -65.28 -15.25
N HIS A 6 -74.21 -64.78 -16.06
CA HIS A 6 -75.65 -65.14 -16.05
C HIS A 6 -76.43 -64.59 -14.82
N THR A 7 -77.68 -64.13 -14.87
CA THR A 7 -78.75 -64.18 -15.87
C THR A 7 -79.93 -63.38 -15.29
N ASN A 8 -80.78 -62.83 -16.18
CA ASN A 8 -82.19 -62.43 -16.04
C ASN A 8 -82.78 -62.15 -14.65
N SER A 9 -83.59 -61.08 -14.58
CA SER A 9 -85.02 -61.22 -14.23
C SER A 9 -85.84 -59.97 -14.59
N ARG A 10 -86.75 -60.16 -15.54
CA ARG A 10 -87.86 -59.26 -15.88
C ARG A 10 -88.89 -59.21 -14.75
N ILE A 11 -89.26 -58.02 -14.27
CA ILE A 11 -90.59 -57.79 -13.67
C ILE A 11 -91.15 -56.47 -14.19
N ARG A 12 -92.25 -56.58 -14.94
CA ARG A 12 -93.16 -55.48 -15.33
C ARG A 12 -93.97 -55.05 -14.11
N ARG A 13 -93.97 -53.75 -13.77
CA ARG A 13 -95.02 -53.12 -12.95
C ARG A 13 -95.45 -51.80 -13.59
N LEU A 14 -96.74 -51.51 -13.39
CA LEU A 14 -97.56 -50.59 -14.15
C LEU A 14 -97.25 -49.11 -13.92
N LYS A 15 -97.47 -48.33 -14.99
CA LYS A 15 -97.37 -46.87 -15.12
C LYS A 15 -98.22 -46.10 -14.09
N ARG A 16 -97.63 -45.06 -13.51
CA ARG A 16 -98.33 -43.84 -13.03
C ARG A 16 -97.70 -42.63 -13.73
N PRO A 17 -98.45 -41.56 -14.07
CA PRO A 17 -97.93 -40.43 -14.83
C PRO A 17 -97.42 -39.30 -13.91
N GLN A 18 -96.22 -38.76 -14.19
CA GLN A 18 -95.63 -37.48 -13.71
C GLN A 18 -94.14 -37.50 -14.08
N ALA A 19 -93.44 -36.52 -14.64
CA ALA A 19 -93.65 -35.16 -15.15
C ALA A 19 -92.56 -34.97 -16.26
N PRO A 20 -92.55 -33.93 -17.12
CA PRO A 20 -91.64 -33.87 -18.27
C PRO A 20 -90.17 -33.80 -17.84
N GLU A 21 -89.32 -34.69 -18.36
CA GLU A 21 -87.87 -34.62 -18.23
C GLU A 21 -87.34 -33.34 -18.90
N PRO A 22 -86.52 -32.51 -18.23
CA PRO A 22 -85.84 -31.42 -18.90
C PRO A 22 -84.78 -32.00 -19.86
N ARG A 23 -84.82 -31.54 -21.11
CA ARG A 23 -83.82 -31.85 -22.15
C ARG A 23 -82.42 -31.47 -21.64
N PRO A 24 -81.34 -32.17 -22.05
CA PRO A 24 -79.99 -31.75 -21.72
C PRO A 24 -79.70 -30.42 -22.45
N GLU A 25 -79.75 -29.31 -21.71
CA GLU A 25 -79.20 -28.05 -22.18
C GLU A 25 -77.71 -28.27 -22.43
N ARG A 26 -77.30 -28.08 -23.69
CA ARG A 26 -75.89 -27.91 -24.01
C ARG A 26 -75.42 -26.68 -23.24
N LEU A 27 -74.67 -26.89 -22.16
CA LEU A 27 -73.84 -25.84 -21.57
C LEU A 27 -72.84 -25.42 -22.64
N SER A 28 -73.21 -24.40 -23.41
CA SER A 28 -72.26 -23.50 -24.04
C SER A 28 -71.44 -22.90 -22.90
N VAL A 29 -70.23 -23.40 -22.73
CA VAL A 29 -69.23 -22.72 -21.89
C VAL A 29 -68.97 -21.39 -22.60
N GLU A 30 -69.69 -20.35 -22.20
CA GLU A 30 -69.27 -18.98 -22.45
C GLU A 30 -67.93 -18.83 -21.75
N THR A 31 -66.86 -18.80 -22.52
CA THR A 31 -65.58 -18.27 -22.07
C THR A 31 -65.83 -16.81 -21.73
N VAL A 32 -66.16 -16.52 -20.47
CA VAL A 32 -66.17 -15.16 -19.92
C VAL A 32 -64.73 -14.65 -20.08
N GLY A 33 -64.52 -13.77 -21.06
CA GLY A 33 -63.27 -13.05 -21.20
C GLY A 33 -63.01 -12.24 -19.92
N PRO A 34 -61.75 -12.02 -19.54
CA PRO A 34 -61.43 -11.37 -18.27
C PRO A 34 -62.15 -10.03 -18.13
N ASP A 35 -62.74 -9.77 -16.96
CA ASP A 35 -63.39 -8.49 -16.63
C ASP A 35 -62.43 -7.32 -16.88
N GLU A 36 -62.94 -6.24 -17.46
CA GLU A 36 -62.17 -5.04 -17.84
C GLU A 36 -61.37 -4.46 -16.66
N ALA A 37 -61.91 -4.56 -15.44
CA ALA A 37 -61.23 -4.19 -14.20
C ALA A 37 -60.01 -5.08 -13.88
N SER A 38 -60.06 -6.37 -14.22
CA SER A 38 -58.93 -7.30 -14.05
C SER A 38 -57.84 -7.04 -15.09
N MET A 39 -58.21 -6.72 -16.34
CA MET A 39 -57.26 -6.32 -17.38
C MET A 39 -56.54 -5.00 -17.04
N ASN A 40 -57.26 -4.01 -16.50
CA ASN A 40 -56.66 -2.75 -16.06
C ASN A 40 -55.72 -2.92 -14.85
N MET A 41 -56.05 -3.79 -13.90
CA MET A 41 -55.20 -4.10 -12.75
C MET A 41 -53.91 -4.82 -13.19
N VAL A 42 -54.01 -5.78 -14.12
CA VAL A 42 -52.85 -6.47 -14.69
C VAL A 42 -51.96 -5.49 -15.48
N GLY A 43 -52.55 -4.56 -16.23
CA GLY A 43 -51.81 -3.51 -16.94
C GLY A 43 -51.01 -2.62 -16.00
N ALA A 44 -51.63 -2.14 -14.91
CA ALA A 44 -50.96 -1.32 -13.90
C ALA A 44 -49.80 -2.06 -13.22
N VAL A 45 -49.98 -3.34 -12.87
CA VAL A 45 -48.92 -4.16 -12.26
C VAL A 45 -47.76 -4.41 -13.23
N ILE A 46 -48.03 -4.58 -14.53
CA ILE A 46 -46.98 -4.73 -15.55
C ILE A 46 -46.18 -3.44 -15.70
N GLU A 47 -46.84 -2.28 -15.72
CA GLU A 47 -46.17 -0.97 -15.78
C GLU A 47 -45.30 -0.73 -14.52
N GLU A 48 -45.83 -1.02 -13.33
CA GLU A 48 -45.05 -0.93 -12.08
C GLU A 48 -43.84 -1.86 -12.08
N LEU A 49 -43.99 -3.09 -12.60
CA LEU A 49 -42.89 -4.05 -12.69
C LEU A 49 -41.83 -3.62 -13.72
N GLN A 50 -42.24 -3.05 -14.86
CA GLN A 50 -41.33 -2.52 -15.86
C GLN A 50 -40.51 -1.36 -15.32
N VAL A 51 -41.15 -0.42 -14.61
CA VAL A 51 -40.46 0.70 -13.96
C VAL A 51 -39.44 0.18 -12.93
N ALA A 52 -39.82 -0.80 -12.10
CA ALA A 52 -38.91 -1.39 -11.12
C ALA A 52 -37.74 -2.15 -11.77
N GLU A 53 -37.96 -2.83 -12.90
CA GLU A 53 -36.91 -3.51 -13.66
C GLU A 53 -35.92 -2.51 -14.25
N GLU A 54 -36.41 -1.41 -14.84
CA GLU A 54 -35.57 -0.35 -15.39
C GLU A 54 -34.75 0.33 -14.29
N GLU A 55 -35.35 0.63 -13.13
CA GLU A 55 -34.64 1.21 -11.98
C GLU A 55 -33.55 0.26 -11.44
N LEU A 56 -33.86 -1.03 -11.30
CA LEU A 56 -32.89 -2.04 -10.86
C LEU A 56 -31.74 -2.19 -11.87
N ARG A 57 -32.04 -2.13 -13.17
CA ARG A 57 -31.02 -2.18 -14.21
C ARG A 57 -30.10 -0.97 -14.14
N ALA A 58 -30.65 0.23 -13.97
CA ALA A 58 -29.87 1.46 -13.79
C ALA A 58 -28.98 1.37 -12.54
N GLN A 59 -29.49 0.91 -11.40
CA GLN A 59 -28.71 0.70 -10.18
C GLN A 59 -27.60 -0.33 -10.35
N ASN A 60 -27.86 -1.42 -11.08
CA ASN A 60 -26.85 -2.44 -11.38
C ASN A 60 -25.74 -1.91 -12.29
N GLU A 61 -26.07 -1.09 -13.29
CA GLU A 61 -25.10 -0.42 -14.16
C GLU A 61 -24.25 0.59 -13.37
N GLU A 62 -24.87 1.39 -12.48
CA GLU A 62 -24.16 2.31 -11.59
C GLU A 62 -23.24 1.56 -10.61
N LEU A 63 -23.72 0.48 -9.99
CA LEU A 63 -22.91 -0.34 -9.09
C LEU A 63 -21.74 -1.01 -9.82
N ALA A 64 -21.96 -1.48 -11.05
CA ALA A 64 -20.90 -2.08 -11.87
C ALA A 64 -19.81 -1.06 -12.20
N THR A 65 -20.18 0.16 -12.62
CA THR A 65 -19.21 1.22 -12.92
C THR A 65 -18.47 1.67 -11.67
N ALA A 66 -19.16 1.84 -10.53
CA ALA A 66 -18.54 2.18 -9.25
C ALA A 66 -17.54 1.09 -8.79
N ARG A 67 -17.90 -0.19 -8.91
CA ARG A 67 -17.00 -1.32 -8.59
C ARG A 67 -15.77 -1.33 -9.50
N GLN A 68 -15.95 -1.09 -10.80
CA GLN A 68 -14.84 -1.03 -11.75
C GLN A 68 -13.87 0.11 -11.42
N ALA A 69 -14.40 1.28 -11.05
CA ALA A 69 -13.59 2.42 -10.65
C ALA A 69 -12.76 2.13 -9.38
N ILE A 70 -13.37 1.50 -8.37
CA ILE A 70 -12.69 1.10 -7.13
C ILE A 70 -11.59 0.08 -7.42
N GLU A 71 -11.86 -0.93 -8.26
CA GLU A 71 -10.86 -1.96 -8.57
C GLU A 71 -9.69 -1.36 -9.35
N ALA A 72 -9.94 -0.47 -10.32
CA ALA A 72 -8.89 0.22 -11.07
C ALA A 72 -8.01 1.10 -10.16
N GLU A 73 -8.61 1.81 -9.20
CA GLU A 73 -7.85 2.60 -8.23
C GLU A 73 -7.01 1.70 -7.30
N ARG A 74 -7.58 0.58 -6.87
CA ARG A 74 -6.90 -0.42 -6.03
C ARG A 74 -5.71 -1.05 -6.75
N GLU A 75 -5.86 -1.41 -8.02
CA GLU A 75 -4.75 -1.92 -8.84
C GLU A 75 -3.66 -0.87 -9.00
N ARG A 76 -4.03 0.36 -9.34
CA ARG A 76 -3.07 1.47 -9.45
C ARG A 76 -2.31 1.70 -8.16
N TYR A 77 -2.98 1.68 -7.00
CA TYR A 77 -2.33 1.80 -5.70
C TYR A 77 -1.35 0.66 -5.45
N LYS A 78 -1.77 -0.58 -5.72
CA LYS A 78 -0.95 -1.77 -5.54
C LYS A 78 0.31 -1.71 -6.39
N ASP A 79 0.21 -1.28 -7.64
CA ASP A 79 1.36 -1.15 -8.54
C ASP A 79 2.33 -0.08 -8.05
N LEU A 80 1.83 1.10 -7.67
CA LEU A 80 2.68 2.17 -7.12
C LEU A 80 3.41 1.73 -5.86
N PHE A 81 2.77 0.93 -5.00
CA PHE A 81 3.37 0.36 -3.81
C PHE A 81 4.42 -0.71 -4.15
N GLU A 82 4.06 -1.70 -4.97
CA GLU A 82 4.90 -2.86 -5.30
C GLU A 82 6.16 -2.49 -6.11
N PHE A 83 6.03 -1.55 -7.06
CA PHE A 83 7.11 -1.15 -7.95
C PHE A 83 7.86 0.10 -7.51
N ALA A 84 7.56 0.63 -6.32
CA ALA A 84 8.33 1.74 -5.77
C ALA A 84 9.82 1.36 -5.60
N PRO A 85 10.75 2.27 -5.90
CA PRO A 85 12.19 2.00 -5.82
C PRO A 85 12.69 1.87 -4.38
N ASP A 86 12.13 2.68 -3.47
CA ASP A 86 12.41 2.59 -2.04
C ASP A 86 11.60 1.44 -1.41
N GLY A 87 12.17 0.81 -0.38
CA GLY A 87 11.48 -0.20 0.39
C GLY A 87 10.32 0.42 1.17
N TYR A 88 9.13 -0.13 1.04
CA TYR A 88 7.98 0.27 1.85
C TYR A 88 7.54 -0.89 2.72
N VAL A 89 7.34 -0.61 4.00
CA VAL A 89 6.81 -1.56 4.97
C VAL A 89 5.69 -0.88 5.76
N VAL A 90 4.58 -1.57 5.94
CA VAL A 90 3.50 -1.13 6.83
C VAL A 90 3.50 -2.05 8.03
N THR A 91 3.52 -1.48 9.23
CA THR A 91 3.39 -2.24 10.47
C THR A 91 2.18 -1.77 11.27
N ASP A 92 1.72 -2.61 12.20
CA ASP A 92 0.87 -2.11 13.29
C ASP A 92 1.68 -1.28 14.30
N ALA A 93 0.99 -0.74 15.30
CA ALA A 93 1.60 0.04 16.37
C ALA A 93 2.69 -0.73 17.14
N ALA A 94 2.59 -2.06 17.24
CA ALA A 94 3.58 -2.91 17.90
C ALA A 94 4.83 -3.19 17.02
N GLY A 95 4.83 -2.72 15.77
CA GLY A 95 5.93 -2.94 14.83
C GLY A 95 5.88 -4.30 14.12
N ILE A 96 4.72 -4.97 14.11
CA ILE A 96 4.52 -6.21 13.36
C ILE A 96 4.18 -5.87 11.91
N ILE A 97 4.91 -6.46 10.97
CA ILE A 97 4.73 -6.24 9.54
C ILE A 97 3.36 -6.73 9.09
N ARG A 98 2.60 -5.85 8.45
CA ARG A 98 1.31 -6.11 7.81
C ARG A 98 1.46 -6.16 6.29
N GLU A 99 2.29 -5.32 5.74
CA GLU A 99 2.55 -5.25 4.30
C GLU A 99 4.02 -4.88 4.07
N ALA A 100 4.58 -5.34 2.96
CA ALA A 100 5.93 -4.99 2.51
C ALA A 100 5.96 -5.07 0.99
N ASN A 101 6.52 -4.07 0.33
CA ASN A 101 6.64 -4.07 -1.13
C ASN A 101 7.83 -4.91 -1.60
N ARG A 102 7.94 -5.07 -2.92
CA ARG A 102 9.03 -5.82 -3.56
C ARG A 102 10.42 -5.27 -3.20
N ALA A 103 10.59 -3.95 -3.15
CA ALA A 103 11.87 -3.33 -2.80
C ALA A 103 12.30 -3.66 -1.36
N ALA A 104 11.37 -3.62 -0.39
CA ALA A 104 11.66 -4.01 0.99
C ALA A 104 12.04 -5.49 1.09
N SER A 105 11.34 -6.36 0.35
CA SER A 105 11.67 -7.79 0.25
C SER A 105 13.08 -8.02 -0.32
N ALA A 106 13.45 -7.27 -1.36
CA ALA A 106 14.78 -7.33 -1.96
C ALA A 106 15.88 -6.82 -1.00
N MET A 107 15.64 -5.70 -0.30
CA MET A 107 16.57 -5.15 0.70
C MET A 107 16.78 -6.11 1.87
N LEU A 108 15.72 -6.78 2.33
CA LEU A 108 15.76 -7.74 3.44
C LEU A 108 16.23 -9.14 3.01
N ASN A 109 16.30 -9.40 1.70
CA ASN A 109 16.58 -10.71 1.11
C ASN A 109 15.66 -11.82 1.63
N VAL A 110 14.39 -11.50 1.85
CA VAL A 110 13.37 -12.41 2.38
C VAL A 110 12.07 -12.23 1.57
N PRO A 111 11.42 -13.31 1.11
CA PRO A 111 10.15 -13.22 0.39
C PRO A 111 9.07 -12.47 1.19
N GLN A 112 8.28 -11.61 0.52
CA GLN A 112 7.24 -10.80 1.16
C GLN A 112 6.34 -11.59 2.10
N HIS A 113 5.89 -12.78 1.68
CA HIS A 113 4.99 -13.63 2.46
C HIS A 113 5.59 -14.14 3.78
N TRP A 114 6.92 -14.21 3.91
CA TRP A 114 7.60 -14.54 5.17
C TRP A 114 7.85 -13.33 6.07
N LEU A 115 7.85 -12.12 5.51
CA LEU A 115 7.92 -10.88 6.28
C LEU A 115 6.64 -10.65 7.07
N LEU A 116 5.49 -11.03 6.50
CA LEU A 116 4.18 -10.82 7.11
C LEU A 116 4.09 -11.43 8.52
N ARG A 117 3.47 -10.68 9.43
CA ARG A 117 3.26 -11.04 10.85
C ARG A 117 4.54 -11.22 11.66
N LYS A 118 5.70 -10.88 11.11
CA LYS A 118 6.95 -10.84 11.87
C LYS A 118 7.22 -9.44 12.41
N PRO A 119 7.84 -9.31 13.59
CA PRO A 119 8.32 -8.02 14.06
C PRO A 119 9.39 -7.48 13.11
N PHE A 120 9.23 -6.23 12.66
CA PHE A 120 10.21 -5.60 11.77
C PHE A 120 11.61 -5.51 12.41
N ALA A 121 11.66 -5.32 13.73
CA ALA A 121 12.91 -5.28 14.50
C ALA A 121 13.76 -6.55 14.39
N LEU A 122 13.21 -7.70 13.97
CA LEU A 122 13.98 -8.92 13.76
C LEU A 122 15.03 -8.76 12.65
N TYR A 123 14.74 -7.90 11.67
CA TYR A 123 15.61 -7.67 10.52
C TYR A 123 16.56 -6.49 10.69
N LEU A 124 16.65 -5.93 11.90
CA LEU A 124 17.65 -4.93 12.27
C LEU A 124 18.86 -5.61 12.91
N ALA A 125 20.03 -4.98 12.80
CA ALA A 125 21.23 -5.40 13.50
C ALA A 125 21.00 -5.48 15.02
N ASP A 126 21.56 -6.50 15.67
CA ASP A 126 21.29 -6.82 17.08
C ASP A 126 21.52 -5.64 18.05
N ALA A 127 22.60 -4.90 17.82
CA ALA A 127 22.97 -3.73 18.62
C ALA A 127 21.90 -2.62 18.56
N GLU A 128 21.17 -2.52 17.45
CA GLU A 128 20.22 -1.43 17.21
C GLU A 128 18.79 -1.77 17.63
N ARG A 129 18.46 -3.06 17.83
CA ARG A 129 17.10 -3.52 18.18
C ARG A 129 16.53 -2.88 19.46
N LYS A 130 17.37 -2.68 20.48
CA LYS A 130 16.94 -2.03 21.73
C LYS A 130 16.63 -0.54 21.51
N ALA A 131 17.54 0.17 20.84
CA ALA A 131 17.35 1.58 20.51
C ALA A 131 16.13 1.81 19.60
N PHE A 132 15.93 0.93 18.61
CA PHE A 132 14.77 0.96 17.74
C PHE A 132 13.45 0.82 18.51
N ARG A 133 13.33 -0.16 19.41
CA ARG A 133 12.12 -0.32 20.23
C ARG A 133 11.84 0.89 21.11
N ALA A 134 12.88 1.47 21.72
CA ALA A 134 12.73 2.71 22.51
C ALA A 134 12.23 3.88 21.64
N ARG A 135 12.77 4.04 20.43
CA ARG A 135 12.34 5.07 19.48
C ARG A 135 10.92 4.82 18.95
N LEU A 136 10.55 3.56 18.71
CA LEU A 136 9.21 3.16 18.27
C LEU A 136 8.14 3.58 19.27
N SER A 137 8.39 3.36 20.57
CA SER A 137 7.47 3.78 21.64
C SER A 137 7.27 5.30 21.69
N GLN A 138 8.27 6.10 21.31
CA GLN A 138 8.18 7.56 21.26
C GLN A 138 7.38 8.08 20.05
N VAL A 139 7.26 7.28 18.99
CA VAL A 139 6.47 7.65 17.79
C VAL A 139 4.97 7.46 18.05
N GLN A 140 4.59 6.59 18.99
CA GLN A 140 3.21 6.38 19.42
C GLN A 140 2.68 7.62 20.19
N GLY A 141 2.29 8.66 19.46
CA GLY A 141 1.75 9.91 20.03
C GLY A 141 2.11 11.17 19.25
N ASP A 142 3.07 11.08 18.32
CA ASP A 142 3.55 12.21 17.52
C ASP A 142 3.36 11.93 16.02
N LYS A 143 2.66 12.81 15.31
CA LYS A 143 2.40 12.68 13.86
C LYS A 143 3.59 13.12 12.99
N ARG A 144 4.70 13.57 13.60
CA ARG A 144 5.88 14.02 12.85
C ARG A 144 6.59 12.85 12.16
N ILE A 145 7.00 13.10 10.92
CA ILE A 145 7.89 12.20 10.18
C ILE A 145 9.26 12.24 10.87
N ARG A 146 9.81 11.07 11.19
CA ARG A 146 11.17 10.94 11.74
C ARG A 146 12.04 10.13 10.81
N GLU A 147 13.30 10.53 10.68
CA GLU A 147 14.32 9.86 9.88
C GLU A 147 15.40 9.29 10.81
N TRP A 148 15.71 8.01 10.65
CA TRP A 148 16.72 7.29 11.42
C TRP A 148 17.64 6.52 10.50
N GLU A 149 18.94 6.61 10.75
CA GLU A 149 19.92 5.76 10.08
C GLU A 149 20.21 4.54 10.95
N LEU A 150 20.07 3.36 10.36
CA LEU A 150 20.19 2.05 11.00
C LEU A 150 20.79 1.06 9.99
N HIS A 151 21.09 -0.14 10.46
CA HIS A 151 21.57 -1.25 9.64
C HIS A 151 20.53 -2.36 9.62
N LEU A 152 20.04 -2.69 8.42
CA LEU A 152 19.32 -3.95 8.23
C LEU A 152 20.31 -5.11 8.29
N ASN A 153 19.82 -6.25 8.71
CA ASN A 153 20.51 -7.52 8.61
C ASN A 153 19.74 -8.42 7.64
N PRO A 154 19.97 -8.30 6.32
CA PRO A 154 19.27 -9.11 5.35
C PRO A 154 19.66 -10.58 5.50
N HIS A 155 18.73 -11.49 5.21
CA HIS A 155 18.99 -12.91 5.41
C HIS A 155 20.15 -13.41 4.53
N GLY A 156 21.24 -13.88 5.16
CA GLY A 156 22.40 -14.42 4.45
C GLY A 156 23.22 -13.37 3.67
N ARG A 157 23.07 -12.08 3.96
CA ARG A 157 23.85 -10.98 3.35
C ARG A 157 24.52 -10.12 4.42
N PRO A 158 25.56 -9.36 4.07
CA PRO A 158 26.16 -8.41 5.01
C PRO A 158 25.14 -7.33 5.43
N PRO A 159 25.35 -6.68 6.59
CA PRO A 159 24.50 -5.60 7.05
C PRO A 159 24.41 -4.47 6.02
N LEU A 160 23.20 -3.98 5.79
CA LEU A 160 22.92 -2.93 4.82
C LEU A 160 22.58 -1.62 5.55
N PRO A 161 23.36 -0.54 5.38
CA PRO A 161 23.00 0.74 5.96
C PRO A 161 21.78 1.34 5.24
N VAL A 162 20.79 1.72 6.02
CA VAL A 162 19.51 2.25 5.53
C VAL A 162 19.06 3.48 6.30
N ALA A 163 18.44 4.42 5.58
CA ALA A 163 17.66 5.49 6.19
C ALA A 163 16.19 5.05 6.27
N LEU A 164 15.66 4.99 7.49
CA LEU A 164 14.26 4.68 7.76
C LEU A 164 13.50 5.96 8.05
N LYS A 165 12.45 6.22 7.28
CA LYS A 165 11.45 7.24 7.60
C LYS A 165 10.19 6.58 8.11
N VAL A 166 9.67 7.06 9.24
CA VAL A 166 8.42 6.57 9.81
C VAL A 166 7.38 7.68 9.84
N ALA A 167 6.17 7.33 9.40
CA ALA A 167 4.99 8.17 9.50
C ALA A 167 3.85 7.38 10.11
N MET A 168 3.17 7.98 11.08
CA MET A 168 1.96 7.40 11.66
C MET A 168 0.75 7.74 10.78
N THR A 169 -0.06 6.73 10.47
CA THR A 169 -1.33 6.92 9.76
C THR A 169 -2.46 6.22 10.50
N GLN A 170 -3.67 6.76 10.35
CA GLN A 170 -4.91 6.15 10.80
C GLN A 170 -5.83 6.07 9.59
N ALA A 171 -6.33 4.88 9.27
CA ALA A 171 -7.19 4.68 8.11
C ALA A 171 -8.50 5.47 8.26
N LEU A 172 -9.10 5.43 9.45
CA LEU A 172 -10.29 6.18 9.85
C LEU A 172 -10.15 6.61 11.34
N PRO A 173 -10.78 7.72 11.77
CA PRO A 173 -10.83 8.10 13.18
C PRO A 173 -11.33 6.94 14.05
N GLY A 174 -10.57 6.53 15.06
CA GLY A 174 -10.91 5.40 15.94
C GLY A 174 -10.44 4.02 15.47
N THR A 175 -9.82 3.91 14.28
CA THR A 175 -9.18 2.65 13.84
C THR A 175 -7.78 2.49 14.39
N ALA A 176 -7.27 1.25 14.33
CA ALA A 176 -5.94 0.91 14.80
C ALA A 176 -4.86 1.74 14.09
N ILE A 177 -3.93 2.29 14.88
CA ILE A 177 -2.78 3.03 14.38
C ILE A 177 -1.89 2.10 13.55
N GLN A 178 -1.51 2.58 12.35
CA GLN A 178 -0.55 1.94 11.47
C GLN A 178 0.67 2.83 11.30
N LEU A 179 1.83 2.22 11.14
CA LEU A 179 3.09 2.90 10.88
C LEU A 179 3.54 2.56 9.46
N ARG A 180 3.79 3.60 8.67
CA ARG A 180 4.35 3.49 7.32
C ARG A 180 5.83 3.78 7.39
N TRP A 181 6.62 2.84 6.92
CA TRP A 181 8.07 2.89 6.88
C TRP A 181 8.52 3.02 5.44
N LEU A 182 9.40 3.97 5.19
CA LEU A 182 10.18 4.07 3.96
C LEU A 182 11.61 3.72 4.31
N LEU A 183 12.17 2.76 3.60
CA LEU A 183 13.52 2.24 3.74
C LEU A 183 14.29 2.64 2.48
N ARG A 184 15.32 3.46 2.66
CA ARG A 184 16.21 3.86 1.59
C ARG A 184 17.59 3.31 1.84
N ASP A 185 18.14 2.59 0.87
CA ASP A 185 19.53 2.17 0.89
C ASP A 185 20.44 3.41 0.79
N ILE A 186 21.33 3.59 1.77
CA ILE A 186 22.27 4.71 1.83
C ILE A 186 23.72 4.25 1.67
N THR A 187 23.94 3.03 1.16
CA THR A 187 25.27 2.45 0.95
C THR A 187 26.13 3.34 0.08
N GLN A 188 25.63 3.75 -1.10
CA GLN A 188 26.38 4.62 -2.01
C GLN A 188 26.71 5.96 -1.35
N ARG A 189 25.76 6.55 -0.62
CA ARG A 189 25.97 7.82 0.08
C ARG A 189 27.10 7.70 1.11
N LYS A 190 27.07 6.65 1.94
CA LYS A 190 28.11 6.41 2.95
C LYS A 190 29.47 6.10 2.33
N GLN A 191 29.51 5.32 1.25
CA GLN A 191 30.76 5.02 0.54
C GLN A 191 31.41 6.30 -0.01
N THR A 192 30.63 7.17 -0.63
CA THR A 192 31.13 8.46 -1.14
C THR A 192 31.61 9.37 -0.01
N GLU A 193 30.87 9.43 1.11
CA GLU A 193 31.27 10.22 2.29
C GLU A 193 32.58 9.69 2.92
N GLU A 194 32.72 8.37 3.03
CA GLU A 194 33.92 7.71 3.56
C GLU A 194 35.13 7.88 2.63
N GLU A 195 34.94 7.72 1.32
CA GLU A 195 35.98 7.93 0.33
C GLU A 195 36.44 9.39 0.33
N TRP A 196 35.49 10.34 0.33
CA TRP A 196 35.80 11.76 0.42
C TRP A 196 36.59 12.10 1.67
N LYS A 197 36.16 11.58 2.83
CA LYS A 197 36.87 11.76 4.10
C LYS A 197 38.27 11.17 4.05
N ARG A 198 38.43 9.95 3.52
CA ARG A 198 39.74 9.28 3.38
C ARG A 198 40.69 10.07 2.48
N LEU A 199 40.20 10.56 1.34
CA LEU A 199 40.99 11.39 0.42
C LEU A 199 41.39 12.71 1.07
N ASN A 200 40.47 13.35 1.79
CA ASN A 200 40.75 14.59 2.50
C ASN A 200 41.80 14.40 3.61
N ASP A 201 41.69 13.32 4.40
CA ASP A 201 42.65 12.99 5.44
C ASP A 201 44.03 12.65 4.84
N GLN A 202 44.07 11.92 3.73
CA GLN A 202 45.32 11.60 3.02
C GLN A 202 45.97 12.86 2.43
N PHE A 203 45.18 13.73 1.80
CA PHE A 203 45.65 15.00 1.25
C PHE A 203 46.25 15.88 2.35
N ARG A 204 45.56 15.98 3.49
CA ARG A 204 46.06 16.71 4.67
C ARG A 204 47.37 16.14 5.19
N LEU A 205 47.47 14.81 5.32
CA LEU A 205 48.69 14.15 5.78
C LEU A 205 49.87 14.39 4.83
N LEU A 206 49.65 14.26 3.52
CA LEU A 206 50.67 14.51 2.51
C LEU A 206 51.22 15.92 2.63
N LEU A 207 50.34 16.92 2.64
CA LEU A 207 50.74 18.33 2.77
C LEU A 207 51.42 18.64 4.10
N GLU A 208 50.99 18.03 5.21
CA GLU A 208 51.65 18.20 6.52
C GLU A 208 53.03 17.53 6.59
N SER A 209 53.26 16.49 5.77
CA SER A 209 54.52 15.73 5.74
C SER A 209 55.56 16.27 4.74
N THR A 210 55.15 17.07 3.75
CA THR A 210 56.09 17.63 2.77
C THR A 210 57.02 18.64 3.45
N GLY A 211 58.33 18.49 3.23
CA GLY A 211 59.33 19.47 3.68
C GLY A 211 59.28 20.80 2.92
N GLU A 212 58.60 20.82 1.77
CA GLU A 212 58.36 22.03 0.98
C GLU A 212 57.10 22.78 1.46
N GLY A 213 57.20 24.11 1.48
CA GLY A 213 56.09 24.97 1.84
C GLY A 213 55.04 25.03 0.75
N VAL A 214 53.81 24.62 1.06
CA VAL A 214 52.65 24.68 0.17
C VAL A 214 51.57 25.54 0.80
N TYR A 215 51.05 26.50 0.04
CA TYR A 215 49.89 27.29 0.42
C TYR A 215 48.99 27.55 -0.79
N GLY A 216 47.68 27.66 -0.55
CA GLY A 216 46.67 28.01 -1.53
C GLY A 216 46.13 29.41 -1.27
N ILE A 217 45.78 30.12 -2.34
CA ILE A 217 45.15 31.45 -2.28
C ILE A 217 43.82 31.46 -3.04
N ASP A 218 42.90 32.34 -2.62
CA ASP A 218 41.70 32.66 -3.39
C ASP A 218 41.99 33.64 -4.55
N LEU A 219 40.94 34.01 -5.30
CA LEU A 219 41.03 34.96 -6.41
C LEU A 219 41.44 36.38 -5.97
N GLN A 220 41.34 36.69 -4.67
CA GLN A 220 41.77 37.96 -4.09
C GLN A 220 43.17 37.87 -3.48
N GLY A 221 43.86 36.73 -3.64
CA GLY A 221 45.21 36.50 -3.11
C GLY A 221 45.27 36.24 -1.61
N ARG A 222 44.13 35.93 -0.97
CA ARG A 222 44.07 35.59 0.45
C ARG A 222 44.33 34.11 0.67
N CYS A 223 45.10 33.77 1.71
CA CYS A 223 45.41 32.39 2.05
C CYS A 223 44.15 31.60 2.39
N THR A 224 43.88 30.53 1.64
CA THR A 224 42.78 29.58 1.89
C THR A 224 43.29 28.30 2.55
N PHE A 225 44.57 28.00 2.37
CA PHE A 225 45.23 26.80 2.86
C PHE A 225 46.71 27.09 3.06
N ILE A 226 47.32 26.56 4.13
CA ILE A 226 48.78 26.58 4.30
C ILE A 226 49.24 25.35 5.08
N ASN A 227 50.26 24.66 4.58
CA ASN A 227 50.84 23.52 5.27
C ASN A 227 51.84 23.95 6.37
N LYS A 228 52.21 23.00 7.24
CA LYS A 228 53.10 23.26 8.37
C LYS A 228 54.48 23.76 7.95
N ALA A 229 55.04 23.22 6.87
CA ALA A 229 56.34 23.64 6.36
C ALA A 229 56.32 25.11 5.92
N ALA A 230 55.35 25.54 5.11
CA ALA A 230 55.21 26.93 4.68
C ALA A 230 55.02 27.89 5.86
N ALA A 231 54.17 27.53 6.82
CA ALA A 231 53.94 28.35 8.00
C ALA A 231 55.23 28.50 8.83
N THR A 232 55.97 27.40 9.02
CA THR A 232 57.25 27.41 9.76
C THR A 232 58.32 28.22 9.04
N THR A 233 58.43 28.08 7.71
CA THR A 233 59.37 28.88 6.90
C THR A 233 59.05 30.36 6.94
N LEU A 234 57.76 30.74 6.98
CA LEU A 234 57.34 32.13 7.09
C LEU A 234 57.38 32.66 8.52
N GLY A 235 57.62 31.81 9.53
CA GLY A 235 57.69 32.21 10.93
C GLY A 235 56.34 32.49 11.59
N TYR A 236 55.23 32.00 11.01
CA TYR A 236 53.88 32.18 11.53
C TYR A 236 53.23 30.86 11.92
N ARG A 237 52.20 30.92 12.75
CA ARG A 237 51.28 29.78 12.92
C ARG A 237 50.33 29.72 11.74
N PRO A 238 49.93 28.52 11.26
CA PRO A 238 48.98 28.38 10.16
C PRO A 238 47.69 29.20 10.36
N GLU A 239 47.19 29.19 11.61
CA GLU A 239 46.00 29.93 12.04
C GLU A 239 46.07 31.44 11.77
N GLU A 240 47.26 32.03 11.82
CA GLU A 240 47.48 33.47 11.70
C GLU A 240 47.52 33.96 10.24
N LEU A 241 47.62 33.02 9.30
CA LEU A 241 47.77 33.31 7.88
C LEU A 241 46.47 33.10 7.09
N TYR A 242 45.51 32.30 7.59
CA TYR A 242 44.21 32.14 6.93
C TYR A 242 43.51 33.49 6.70
N GLY A 243 43.08 33.75 5.48
CA GLY A 243 42.40 34.98 5.06
C GLY A 243 43.31 36.20 4.85
N LYS A 244 44.61 36.09 5.14
CA LYS A 244 45.57 37.18 4.90
C LYS A 244 46.07 37.19 3.46
N LEU A 245 46.37 38.38 2.96
CA LEU A 245 46.94 38.59 1.64
C LEU A 245 48.38 38.08 1.61
N MET A 246 48.63 37.00 0.87
CA MET A 246 49.95 36.33 0.89
C MET A 246 51.06 37.22 0.32
N HIS A 247 50.75 38.14 -0.60
CA HIS A 247 51.75 39.09 -1.10
C HIS A 247 52.37 39.95 0.01
N GLN A 248 51.60 40.32 1.04
CA GLN A 248 52.09 41.15 2.16
C GLN A 248 52.97 40.35 3.13
N VAL A 249 52.79 39.02 3.16
CA VAL A 249 53.50 38.11 4.05
C VAL A 249 54.86 37.70 3.45
N HIS A 250 54.95 37.62 2.12
CA HIS A 250 56.15 37.18 1.41
C HIS A 250 57.10 38.31 0.97
N HIS A 251 56.65 39.57 0.95
CA HIS A 251 57.50 40.68 0.52
C HIS A 251 58.55 41.06 1.58
N HIS A 252 59.82 40.84 1.24
CA HIS A 252 60.95 41.66 1.71
C HIS A 252 60.98 42.98 0.92
#